data_AF-A0A085FWU0-F1
#
_entry.id   AF-A0A085FWU0-F1
#
_cell.length_a   1.000
_cell.length_b   1.000
_cell.length_c   1.000
_cell.angle_alpha   90.00
_cell.angle_beta   90.00
_cell.angle_gamma   90.00
#
_symmetry.space_group_name_H-M   'P 1'
#
loop_
_entity.id
_entity.type
_entity.pdbx_description
1 polymer ?
#
loop_
_entity_poly.entity_id
_entity_poly.type
_entity_poly.pdbx_seq_one_letter_code
_entity_poly.pdbx_strand_id
1 'polypeptide(L)'
;MGAIGLTDATDATDATDATDATDATGQVVGLVKAGTVRPIGLSPSPTAAVGVPGYYPGHKWPPSNVAPWALINPHPGGAQVEARDYREESWSTYHLAIRVLSEFARKKRSTDPKSYDSISGITDWRSRAEIMRELDELILLIDYRPQVMQEALAQRSNILGYFQGILTFNARSHPLSFALCHIALCVGQFVAMHYKGIYKRPRPSQLSPSLMPPIEVPGHPAFPSGHATEAYLVAHMLKEVMPAGSDVPLYRMAERIARNREVLGLHYPSDTVAGRHIAEKAMILLKECATVNDYLVTRNAKREWIT
;
A
#
# COMPACT_ATOMS: atom_id res chain seq x y z
N MET A 1 -36.91 -35.37 36.27
CA MET A 1 -36.94 -33.90 36.14
C MET A 1 -35.48 -33.48 36.04
N GLY A 2 -34.89 -33.33 34.84
CA GLY A 2 -34.86 -32.10 34.02
C GLY A 2 -33.82 -31.13 34.60
N ALA A 3 -32.78 -30.60 33.93
CA ALA A 3 -32.43 -30.47 32.52
C ALA A 3 -30.90 -30.25 32.35
N ILE A 4 -30.48 -30.07 31.10
CA ILE A 4 -29.12 -29.92 30.55
C ILE A 4 -28.90 -28.43 30.14
N GLY A 5 -27.72 -27.86 30.42
CA GLY A 5 -26.98 -26.84 29.64
C GLY A 5 -27.52 -25.40 29.44
N LEU A 6 -26.58 -24.43 29.37
CA LEU A 6 -26.51 -23.17 28.57
C LEU A 6 -25.44 -22.24 29.20
N THR A 7 -24.18 -22.22 28.71
CA THR A 7 -23.58 -21.22 27.79
C THR A 7 -23.48 -19.77 28.30
N ASP A 8 -22.26 -19.30 28.56
CA ASP A 8 -21.78 -17.96 28.16
C ASP A 8 -20.35 -18.03 27.61
N ALA A 9 -20.27 -18.11 26.29
CA ALA A 9 -19.06 -17.82 25.54
C ALA A 9 -18.92 -16.29 25.43
N THR A 10 -18.18 -15.65 26.34
CA THR A 10 -17.79 -14.24 26.20
C THR A 10 -16.48 -13.93 26.92
N ASP A 11 -15.34 -14.30 26.33
CA ASP A 11 -14.05 -13.65 26.56
C ASP A 11 -13.24 -13.50 25.26
N ALA A 12 -13.91 -13.07 24.18
CA ALA A 12 -13.23 -12.56 22.98
C ALA A 12 -12.88 -11.06 23.12
N THR A 13 -12.39 -10.65 24.29
CA THR A 13 -12.06 -9.26 24.61
C THR A 13 -10.66 -9.15 25.23
N ASP A 14 -9.65 -9.49 24.45
CA ASP A 14 -8.26 -9.10 24.70
C ASP A 14 -7.52 -8.66 23.42
N ALA A 15 -8.21 -8.50 22.28
CA ALA A 15 -7.62 -7.96 21.04
C ALA A 15 -7.46 -6.42 21.02
N THR A 16 -7.29 -5.78 22.18
CA THR A 16 -7.24 -4.31 22.32
C THR A 16 -5.89 -3.73 22.78
N ASP A 17 -4.83 -4.52 22.77
CA ASP A 17 -3.46 -4.14 23.18
C ASP A 17 -2.45 -4.08 22.03
N ALA A 18 -2.92 -3.93 20.79
CA ALA A 18 -2.08 -3.76 19.59
C ALA A 18 -2.14 -2.34 18.98
N THR A 19 -2.48 -1.30 19.76
CA THR A 19 -2.64 0.08 19.26
C THR A 19 -1.38 0.96 19.38
N ASP A 20 -0.27 0.38 19.86
CA ASP A 20 0.97 1.06 20.24
C ASP A 20 1.93 1.33 19.07
N ALA A 21 1.60 0.90 17.85
CA ALA A 21 2.46 1.05 16.66
C ALA A 21 1.87 2.00 15.61
N THR A 22 1.10 3.00 16.03
CA THR A 22 0.36 3.92 15.14
C THR A 22 1.17 5.11 14.61
N ASP A 23 2.48 5.14 14.82
CA ASP A 23 3.37 6.26 14.45
C ASP A 23 4.16 6.04 13.13
N ALA A 24 4.05 4.89 12.47
CA ALA A 24 4.80 4.57 11.25
C ALA A 24 4.00 4.59 9.92
N THR A 25 2.90 5.34 9.83
CA THR A 25 1.99 5.30 8.67
C THR A 25 2.52 6.10 7.44
N GLY A 26 3.46 5.53 6.70
CA GLY A 26 3.25 5.38 5.25
C GLY A 26 2.29 4.20 5.10
N GLN A 27 1.22 4.37 4.33
CA GLN A 27 0.11 3.42 4.12
C GLN A 27 -0.01 2.25 5.11
N VAL A 28 -1.04 2.28 5.95
CA VAL A 28 -1.50 1.17 6.81
C VAL A 28 -1.09 -0.20 6.25
N VAL A 29 0.03 -0.71 6.79
CA VAL A 29 0.48 -2.09 6.65
C VAL A 29 -0.46 -2.89 7.54
N GLY A 30 -1.53 -3.42 6.95
CA GLY A 30 -2.41 -4.39 7.60
C GLY A 30 -3.32 -3.86 8.71
N LEU A 31 -4.46 -3.30 8.31
CA LEU A 31 -5.71 -3.77 8.90
C LEU A 31 -6.45 -4.50 7.79
N VAL A 32 -6.24 -5.82 7.75
CA VAL A 32 -7.24 -6.72 7.19
C VAL A 32 -8.52 -6.32 7.92
N LYS A 33 -9.47 -5.68 7.23
CA LYS A 33 -10.84 -5.66 7.75
C LYS A 33 -11.15 -7.13 7.94
N ALA A 34 -11.20 -7.61 9.19
CA ALA A 34 -11.51 -8.99 9.50
C ALA A 34 -12.67 -9.35 8.56
N GLY A 35 -12.40 -10.30 7.64
CA GLY A 35 -13.37 -10.61 6.60
C GLY A 35 -14.71 -10.81 7.29
N THR A 36 -15.79 -10.26 6.74
CA THR A 36 -17.13 -10.34 7.33
C THR A 36 -17.29 -11.71 7.94
N VAL A 37 -17.33 -11.79 9.28
CA VAL A 37 -17.44 -13.07 9.96
C VAL A 37 -18.75 -13.65 9.46
N ARG A 38 -18.64 -14.68 8.61
CA ARG A 38 -19.81 -15.48 8.26
C ARG A 38 -20.15 -16.18 9.57
N PRO A 39 -21.32 -15.95 10.20
CA PRO A 39 -21.70 -16.75 11.35
C PRO A 39 -21.57 -18.23 10.97
N ILE A 40 -21.08 -19.03 11.95
CA ILE A 40 -20.78 -20.47 11.94
C ILE A 40 -21.13 -21.22 10.65
N GLY A 41 -20.19 -22.04 10.15
CA GLY A 41 -20.21 -22.65 8.82
C GLY A 41 -21.44 -23.50 8.46
N LEU A 42 -22.11 -23.11 7.38
CA LEU A 42 -22.84 -24.03 6.50
C LEU A 42 -21.86 -24.55 5.46
N SER A 43 -21.38 -25.78 5.63
CA SER A 43 -20.93 -26.53 4.47
C SER A 43 -22.17 -26.80 3.61
N PRO A 44 -22.23 -26.35 2.35
CA PRO A 44 -23.35 -26.68 1.46
C PRO A 44 -23.34 -28.15 1.02
N SER A 45 -22.35 -28.95 1.46
CA SER A 45 -22.29 -30.38 1.13
C SER A 45 -23.36 -31.16 1.90
N PRO A 46 -24.31 -31.82 1.20
CA PRO A 46 -25.33 -32.65 1.84
C PRO A 46 -24.77 -34.01 2.31
N THR A 47 -23.53 -34.35 1.92
CA THR A 47 -22.89 -35.64 2.19
C THR A 47 -21.59 -35.46 2.97
N ALA A 48 -21.32 -36.42 3.87
CA ALA A 48 -20.07 -36.49 4.60
C ALA A 48 -18.90 -36.74 3.64
N ALA A 49 -17.77 -36.08 3.87
CA ALA A 49 -16.53 -36.43 3.18
C ALA A 49 -16.11 -37.87 3.55
N VAL A 50 -15.81 -38.69 2.55
CA VAL A 50 -15.43 -40.09 2.74
C VAL A 50 -14.18 -40.16 3.62
N GLY A 51 -14.25 -40.92 4.72
CA GLY A 51 -13.10 -41.18 5.60
C GLY A 51 -12.86 -40.15 6.71
N VAL A 52 -13.80 -39.23 6.97
CA VAL A 52 -13.70 -38.27 8.09
C VAL A 52 -14.64 -38.69 9.24
N PRO A 53 -14.13 -39.31 10.33
CA PRO A 53 -14.95 -39.66 11.49
C PRO A 53 -15.49 -38.39 12.17
N GLY A 54 -16.78 -38.34 12.47
CA GLY A 54 -17.39 -37.23 13.22
C GLY A 54 -17.88 -36.04 12.39
N TYR A 55 -18.29 -36.25 11.13
CA TYR A 55 -18.90 -35.19 10.32
C TYR A 55 -20.20 -34.65 10.96
N TYR A 56 -20.16 -33.41 11.44
CA TYR A 56 -21.33 -32.67 11.93
C TYR A 56 -21.80 -31.67 10.85
N PRO A 57 -23.01 -31.81 10.28
CA PRO A 57 -23.56 -30.82 9.37
C PRO A 57 -23.91 -29.58 10.20
N GLY A 58 -23.17 -28.50 10.00
CA GLY A 58 -23.18 -27.33 10.87
C GLY A 58 -24.58 -26.79 11.19
N HIS A 59 -25.57 -26.93 10.30
CA HIS A 59 -27.02 -26.74 10.57
C HIS A 59 -27.77 -27.12 9.28
N LYS A 60 -28.91 -27.83 9.37
CA LYS A 60 -29.60 -28.53 8.26
C LYS A 60 -30.08 -27.61 7.10
N TRP A 61 -29.15 -27.20 6.26
CA TRP A 61 -29.37 -26.57 4.96
C TRP A 61 -28.35 -27.14 3.99
N PRO A 62 -28.75 -27.69 2.84
CA PRO A 62 -30.10 -27.74 2.24
C PRO A 62 -30.99 -28.90 2.77
N PRO A 63 -32.33 -28.89 2.51
CA PRO A 63 -33.22 -30.00 2.87
C PRO A 63 -32.75 -31.33 2.25
N SER A 64 -33.11 -32.45 2.89
CA SER A 64 -32.63 -33.82 2.62
C SER A 64 -32.81 -34.36 1.20
N ASN A 65 -33.33 -33.55 0.27
CA ASN A 65 -33.72 -33.95 -1.08
C ASN A 65 -33.21 -32.99 -2.17
N VAL A 66 -32.18 -32.19 -1.94
CA VAL A 66 -31.55 -31.47 -3.06
C VAL A 66 -30.53 -32.37 -3.77
N ALA A 67 -30.48 -32.26 -5.09
CA ALA A 67 -29.43 -32.86 -5.90
C ALA A 67 -28.05 -32.53 -5.28
N PRO A 68 -27.05 -33.42 -5.41
CA PRO A 68 -25.68 -33.07 -5.09
C PRO A 68 -25.38 -31.72 -5.72
N TRP A 69 -24.68 -30.83 -5.01
CA TRP A 69 -24.18 -29.63 -5.62
C TRP A 69 -23.43 -30.09 -6.87
N ALA A 70 -23.97 -29.77 -8.06
CA ALA A 70 -23.14 -29.79 -9.24
C ALA A 70 -21.93 -28.94 -8.85
N LEU A 71 -20.71 -29.36 -9.21
CA LEU A 71 -19.55 -28.49 -9.10
C LEU A 71 -19.91 -27.22 -9.88
N ILE A 72 -20.43 -26.21 -9.17
CA ILE A 72 -20.67 -24.89 -9.70
C ILE A 72 -19.25 -24.41 -9.88
N ASN A 73 -18.72 -24.56 -11.08
CA ASN A 73 -17.59 -23.78 -11.48
C ASN A 73 -18.08 -22.34 -11.44
N PRO A 74 -17.61 -21.51 -10.49
CA PRO A 74 -18.07 -20.12 -10.40
C PRO A 74 -17.50 -19.27 -11.54
N HIS A 75 -17.09 -19.91 -12.64
CA HIS A 75 -16.31 -19.33 -13.73
C HIS A 75 -17.00 -19.57 -15.08
N PRO A 76 -16.97 -18.56 -15.97
CA PRO A 76 -17.41 -18.73 -17.35
C PRO A 76 -16.66 -19.88 -18.01
N GLY A 77 -17.37 -20.87 -18.56
CA GLY A 77 -16.77 -21.95 -19.35
C GLY A 77 -16.88 -23.36 -18.74
N GLY A 78 -17.40 -23.53 -17.52
CA GLY A 78 -17.85 -24.84 -17.01
C GLY A 78 -16.79 -25.93 -16.78
N ALA A 79 -15.51 -25.68 -17.09
CA ALA A 79 -14.42 -26.62 -16.87
C ALA A 79 -14.10 -26.76 -15.37
N GLN A 80 -14.11 -28.00 -14.87
CA GLN A 80 -13.68 -28.36 -13.50
C GLN A 80 -12.33 -27.69 -13.20
N VAL A 81 -12.25 -26.92 -12.11
CA VAL A 81 -10.98 -26.38 -11.65
C VAL A 81 -10.10 -27.55 -11.22
N GLU A 82 -9.16 -27.97 -12.08
CA GLU A 82 -8.08 -28.83 -11.63
C GLU A 82 -7.38 -28.11 -10.47
N ALA A 83 -7.11 -28.83 -9.38
CA ALA A 83 -6.44 -28.32 -8.18
C ALA A 83 -4.96 -28.01 -8.48
N ARG A 84 -4.72 -27.07 -9.40
CA ARG A 84 -3.42 -26.68 -9.90
C ARG A 84 -3.39 -25.16 -9.85
N ASP A 85 -2.81 -24.68 -8.75
CA ASP A 85 -2.34 -23.33 -8.47
C ASP A 85 -3.36 -22.26 -8.02
N TYR A 86 -2.92 -21.43 -7.07
CA TYR A 86 -3.67 -20.26 -6.60
C TYR A 86 -3.70 -19.22 -7.72
N ARG A 87 -4.89 -18.78 -8.11
CA ARG A 87 -5.05 -17.88 -9.25
C ARG A 87 -4.48 -16.50 -8.97
N GLU A 88 -3.84 -15.92 -9.99
CA GLU A 88 -3.27 -14.59 -9.90
C GLU A 88 -4.36 -13.52 -9.62
N GLU A 89 -5.57 -13.69 -10.16
CA GLU A 89 -6.68 -12.75 -9.93
C GLU A 89 -7.23 -12.78 -8.49
N SER A 90 -6.97 -13.86 -7.74
CA SER A 90 -7.51 -14.05 -6.40
C SER A 90 -6.71 -13.32 -5.32
N TRP A 91 -5.50 -12.84 -5.64
CA TRP A 91 -4.69 -12.07 -4.70
C TRP A 91 -5.37 -10.74 -4.39
N SER A 92 -5.43 -10.38 -3.11
CA SER A 92 -5.69 -8.97 -2.78
C SER A 92 -4.51 -8.12 -3.25
N THR A 93 -4.78 -6.90 -3.72
CA THR A 93 -3.74 -6.00 -4.24
C THR A 93 -2.61 -5.74 -3.25
N TYR A 94 -2.92 -5.72 -1.95
CA TYR A 94 -1.95 -5.61 -0.87
C TYR A 94 -0.98 -6.81 -0.82
N HIS A 95 -1.50 -8.04 -0.76
CA HIS A 95 -0.64 -9.22 -0.67
C HIS A 95 0.12 -9.47 -1.97
N LEU A 96 -0.50 -9.14 -3.12
CA LEU A 96 0.20 -9.12 -4.41
C LEU A 96 1.39 -8.16 -4.39
N ALA A 97 1.20 -6.94 -3.88
CA ALA A 97 2.27 -5.95 -3.78
C ALA A 97 3.45 -6.45 -2.93
N ILE A 98 3.18 -7.09 -1.79
CA ILE A 98 4.21 -7.72 -0.95
C ILE A 98 4.93 -8.85 -1.71
N ARG A 99 4.19 -9.68 -2.45
CA ARG A 99 4.78 -10.75 -3.25
C ARG A 99 5.70 -10.19 -4.34
N VAL A 100 5.27 -9.14 -5.04
CA VAL A 100 6.07 -8.45 -6.07
C VAL A 100 7.28 -7.74 -5.49
N LEU A 101 7.22 -7.29 -4.23
CA LEU A 101 8.37 -6.70 -3.55
C LEU A 101 9.57 -7.67 -3.53
N SER A 102 9.34 -8.98 -3.46
CA SER A 102 10.42 -9.98 -3.55
C SER A 102 11.11 -10.00 -4.92
N GLU A 103 10.38 -9.73 -6.01
CA GLU A 103 10.96 -9.60 -7.35
C GLU A 103 11.82 -8.34 -7.44
N PHE A 104 11.31 -7.24 -6.88
CA PHE A 104 12.00 -5.96 -6.82
C PHE A 104 13.28 -6.04 -5.99
N ALA A 105 13.24 -6.73 -4.84
CA ALA A 105 14.40 -7.00 -3.98
C ALA A 105 15.55 -7.68 -4.71
N ARG A 106 15.24 -8.55 -5.67
CA ARG A 106 16.23 -9.25 -6.48
C ARG A 106 16.82 -8.39 -7.61
N LYS A 107 16.29 -7.19 -7.84
CA LYS A 107 16.83 -6.23 -8.82
C LYS A 107 18.02 -5.44 -8.30
N LYS A 108 18.38 -5.55 -7.02
CA LYS A 108 19.61 -4.94 -6.51
C LYS A 108 20.84 -5.54 -7.21
N ARG A 109 21.53 -4.75 -8.05
CA ARG A 109 22.77 -5.16 -8.74
C ARG A 109 24.02 -4.60 -8.05
N SER A 110 23.92 -3.43 -7.42
CA SER A 110 25.03 -2.83 -6.69
C SER A 110 25.30 -3.54 -5.35
N THR A 111 26.58 -3.76 -5.04
CA THR A 111 27.03 -4.19 -3.71
C THR A 111 27.13 -3.04 -2.72
N ASP A 112 27.11 -1.77 -3.20
CA ASP A 112 27.13 -0.59 -2.33
C ASP A 112 25.84 -0.57 -1.48
N PRO A 113 25.95 -0.63 -0.14
CA PRO A 113 24.78 -0.52 0.72
C PRO A 113 24.04 0.81 0.55
N LYS A 114 24.69 1.87 0.02
CA LYS A 114 24.09 3.18 -0.25
C LYS A 114 23.35 3.27 -1.59
N SER A 115 23.33 2.21 -2.38
CA SER A 115 22.61 2.18 -3.66
C SER A 115 21.70 0.98 -3.69
N TYR A 116 20.39 1.21 -3.80
CA TYR A 116 19.46 0.11 -3.98
C TYR A 116 19.58 -0.54 -5.37
N ASP A 117 19.78 0.24 -6.44
CA ASP A 117 20.33 -0.22 -7.73
C ASP A 117 20.49 0.96 -8.70
N SER A 118 21.71 1.45 -8.95
CA SER A 118 22.03 2.62 -9.80
C SER A 118 21.36 3.96 -9.45
N ILE A 119 20.56 4.02 -8.37
CA ILE A 119 20.01 5.26 -7.78
C ILE A 119 21.17 6.03 -7.12
N SER A 120 22.01 6.61 -7.95
CA SER A 120 23.15 7.45 -7.58
C SER A 120 22.74 8.93 -7.54
N GLY A 121 23.60 9.78 -6.99
CA GLY A 121 23.32 11.22 -6.88
C GLY A 121 22.29 11.57 -5.79
N ILE A 122 21.98 10.64 -4.88
CA ILE A 122 21.31 10.98 -3.63
C ILE A 122 22.34 11.71 -2.76
N THR A 123 22.45 13.01 -2.95
CA THR A 123 23.33 13.85 -2.13
C THR A 123 22.70 14.08 -0.77
N ASP A 124 23.51 13.83 0.24
CA ASP A 124 23.21 14.01 1.64
C ASP A 124 23.26 15.51 1.97
N TRP A 125 22.08 16.13 2.11
CA TRP A 125 21.92 17.57 2.40
C TRP A 125 22.28 17.87 3.86
N ARG A 126 23.56 17.68 4.20
CA ARG A 126 24.11 17.74 5.57
C ARG A 126 24.85 19.01 5.89
N SER A 127 25.02 19.95 4.96
CA SER A 127 25.66 21.21 5.35
C SER A 127 24.76 21.92 6.35
N ARG A 128 25.35 22.36 7.46
CA ARG A 128 24.59 23.06 8.51
C ARG A 128 23.87 24.28 7.93
N ALA A 129 24.50 24.99 7.00
CA ALA A 129 23.92 26.16 6.36
C ALA A 129 22.67 25.84 5.53
N GLU A 130 22.65 24.72 4.79
CA GLU A 130 21.47 24.28 4.04
C GLU A 130 20.36 23.83 4.98
N ILE A 131 20.68 23.02 6.00
CA ILE A 131 19.70 22.57 6.99
C ILE A 131 19.04 23.76 7.68
N MET A 132 19.82 24.75 8.11
CA MET A 132 19.27 25.95 8.76
C MET A 132 18.34 26.73 7.82
N ARG A 133 18.73 26.88 6.55
CA ARG A 133 17.89 27.55 5.54
C ARG A 133 16.57 26.83 5.31
N GLU A 134 16.60 25.50 5.25
CA GLU A 134 15.38 24.69 5.13
C GLU A 134 14.51 24.80 6.39
N LEU A 135 15.12 24.81 7.58
CA LEU A 135 14.39 25.01 8.84
C LEU A 135 13.69 26.37 8.88
N ASP A 136 14.37 27.44 8.43
CA ASP A 136 13.78 28.78 8.33
C ASP A 136 12.57 28.77 7.37
N GLU A 137 12.68 28.08 6.23
CA GLU A 137 11.55 27.90 5.32
C GLU A 137 10.38 27.16 6.01
N LEU A 138 10.65 26.07 6.73
CA LEU A 138 9.60 25.30 7.42
C LEU A 138 8.90 26.12 8.51
N ILE A 139 9.60 27.03 9.19
CA ILE A 139 9.00 27.95 10.16
C ILE A 139 8.01 28.89 9.46
N LEU A 140 8.37 29.42 8.29
CA LEU A 140 7.47 30.26 7.49
C LEU A 140 6.22 29.51 7.01
N LEU A 141 6.28 28.18 6.91
CA LEU A 141 5.13 27.36 6.49
C LEU A 141 4.11 27.09 7.60
N ILE A 142 4.43 27.41 8.86
CA ILE A 142 3.54 27.17 10.01
C ILE A 142 2.17 27.85 9.78
N ASP A 143 2.17 29.06 9.22
CA ASP A 143 0.95 29.85 8.98
C ASP A 143 0.00 29.22 7.95
N TYR A 144 0.49 28.28 7.13
CA TYR A 144 -0.30 27.57 6.11
C TYR A 144 -0.93 26.26 6.61
N ARG A 145 -0.61 25.84 7.85
CA ARG A 145 -1.11 24.59 8.43
C ARG A 145 -2.63 24.53 8.49
N PRO A 146 -3.36 25.57 8.94
CA PRO A 146 -4.82 25.52 9.03
C PRO A 146 -5.50 25.18 7.70
N GLN A 147 -4.97 25.69 6.59
CA GLN A 147 -5.54 25.54 5.25
C GLN A 147 -5.30 24.14 4.67
N VAL A 148 -4.18 23.49 5.02
CA VAL A 148 -3.83 22.17 4.47
C VAL A 148 -4.13 21.01 5.42
N MET A 149 -4.46 21.26 6.70
CA MET A 149 -4.52 20.24 7.75
C MET A 149 -5.41 19.05 7.38
N GLN A 150 -6.65 19.31 6.98
CA GLN A 150 -7.61 18.25 6.66
C GLN A 150 -7.12 17.38 5.51
N GLU A 151 -6.57 18.01 4.47
CA GLU A 151 -6.02 17.31 3.32
C GLU A 151 -4.76 16.50 3.70
N ALA A 152 -3.84 17.11 4.43
CA ALA A 152 -2.58 16.49 4.83
C ALA A 152 -2.79 15.29 5.78
N LEU A 153 -3.82 15.34 6.63
CA LEU A 153 -4.24 14.22 7.48
C LEU A 153 -4.84 13.07 6.67
N ALA A 154 -5.69 13.37 5.69
CA ALA A 154 -6.27 12.35 4.82
C ALA A 154 -5.20 11.69 3.92
N GLN A 155 -4.24 12.46 3.40
CA GLN A 155 -3.13 11.97 2.60
C GLN A 155 -2.16 11.06 3.37
N ARG A 156 -2.15 11.13 4.72
CA ARG A 156 -1.30 10.29 5.58
C ARG A 156 -1.45 8.80 5.27
N SER A 157 -2.69 8.34 5.14
CA SER A 157 -3.02 6.91 4.96
C SER A 157 -3.70 6.60 3.62
N ASN A 158 -4.05 7.62 2.84
CA ASN A 158 -4.84 7.46 1.61
C ASN A 158 -4.23 8.17 0.39
N ILE A 159 -2.93 7.95 0.10
CA ILE A 159 -2.28 8.52 -1.10
C ILE A 159 -3.04 8.17 -2.38
N LEU A 160 -3.34 6.88 -2.58
CA LEU A 160 -3.97 6.40 -3.82
C LEU A 160 -5.36 7.03 -4.04
N GLY A 161 -6.14 7.25 -2.98
CA GLY A 161 -7.46 7.86 -3.08
C GLY A 161 -7.47 9.24 -3.74
N TYR A 162 -6.39 10.02 -3.60
CA TYR A 162 -6.27 11.31 -4.28
C TYR A 162 -6.05 11.17 -5.79
N PHE A 163 -5.28 10.17 -6.22
CA PHE A 163 -5.15 9.85 -7.65
C PHE A 163 -6.46 9.27 -8.21
N GLN A 164 -7.19 8.46 -7.42
CA GLN A 164 -8.52 7.99 -7.78
C GLN A 164 -9.53 9.13 -7.87
N GLY A 165 -9.40 10.18 -7.07
CA GLY A 165 -10.23 11.39 -7.18
C GLY A 165 -10.01 12.15 -8.49
N ILE A 166 -8.79 12.12 -9.04
CA ILE A 166 -8.47 12.75 -10.33
C ILE A 166 -8.98 11.89 -11.50
N LEU A 167 -8.81 10.57 -11.41
CA LEU A 167 -8.95 9.66 -12.55
C LEU A 167 -10.18 8.76 -12.50
N THR A 168 -10.90 8.73 -11.38
CA THR A 168 -12.09 7.89 -11.13
C THR A 168 -11.91 6.36 -11.29
N PHE A 169 -10.66 5.87 -11.19
CA PHE A 169 -10.34 4.44 -11.31
C PHE A 169 -10.42 3.67 -9.98
N ASN A 170 -10.66 2.36 -10.05
CA ASN A 170 -10.70 1.47 -8.89
C ASN A 170 -10.47 0.00 -9.30
N ALA A 171 -10.40 -0.90 -8.32
CA ALA A 171 -10.21 -2.34 -8.53
C ALA A 171 -11.23 -3.01 -9.49
N ARG A 172 -12.42 -2.43 -9.67
CA ARG A 172 -13.46 -2.97 -10.56
C ARG A 172 -13.31 -2.45 -11.98
N SER A 173 -13.00 -1.16 -12.16
CA SER A 173 -12.91 -0.54 -13.48
C SER A 173 -11.54 -0.74 -14.14
N HIS A 174 -10.48 -0.66 -13.34
CA HIS A 174 -9.09 -0.73 -13.80
C HIS A 174 -8.28 -1.69 -12.89
N PRO A 175 -8.64 -2.98 -12.82
CA PRO A 175 -8.04 -3.94 -11.89
C PRO A 175 -6.51 -4.02 -11.98
N LEU A 176 -5.95 -3.99 -13.19
CA LEU A 176 -4.50 -4.09 -13.41
C LEU A 176 -3.81 -2.79 -12.99
N SER A 177 -4.33 -1.63 -13.42
CA SER A 177 -3.78 -0.31 -13.04
C SER A 177 -3.87 -0.09 -11.52
N PHE A 178 -4.96 -0.54 -10.91
CA PHE A 178 -5.15 -0.48 -9.46
C PHE A 178 -4.13 -1.37 -8.72
N ALA A 179 -3.90 -2.60 -9.18
CA ALA A 179 -2.87 -3.48 -8.63
C ALA A 179 -1.46 -2.89 -8.80
N LEU A 180 -1.13 -2.35 -9.98
CA LEU A 180 0.13 -1.67 -10.26
C LEU A 180 0.39 -0.49 -9.32
N CYS A 181 -0.63 0.30 -8.99
CA CYS A 181 -0.50 1.40 -8.03
C CYS A 181 -0.19 0.90 -6.61
N HIS A 182 -0.80 -0.19 -6.17
CA HIS A 182 -0.48 -0.80 -4.87
C HIS A 182 0.94 -1.37 -4.83
N ILE A 183 1.41 -1.98 -5.94
CA ILE A 183 2.81 -2.40 -6.08
C ILE A 183 3.75 -1.19 -5.96
N ALA A 184 3.45 -0.09 -6.66
CA ALA A 184 4.22 1.15 -6.61
C ALA A 184 4.30 1.72 -5.19
N LEU A 185 3.21 1.73 -4.43
CA LEU A 185 3.20 2.21 -3.05
C LEU A 185 4.06 1.33 -2.13
N CYS A 186 3.88 0.01 -2.20
CA CYS A 186 4.64 -0.95 -1.39
C CYS A 186 6.15 -0.85 -1.66
N VAL A 187 6.54 -0.77 -2.93
CA VAL A 187 7.95 -0.59 -3.30
C VAL A 187 8.47 0.79 -2.91
N GLY A 188 7.67 1.85 -3.07
CA GLY A 188 8.03 3.21 -2.66
C GLY A 188 8.37 3.28 -1.17
N GLN A 189 7.53 2.67 -0.33
CA GLN A 189 7.76 2.54 1.10
C GLN A 189 9.05 1.77 1.40
N PHE A 190 9.24 0.61 0.76
CA PHE A 190 10.42 -0.22 0.95
C PHE A 190 11.72 0.55 0.61
N VAL A 191 11.79 1.22 -0.54
CA VAL A 191 13.00 1.94 -0.98
C VAL A 191 13.26 3.16 -0.08
N ALA A 192 12.20 3.86 0.34
CA ALA A 192 12.34 4.95 1.30
C ALA A 192 12.91 4.45 2.63
N MET A 193 12.45 3.32 3.16
CA MET A 193 12.96 2.73 4.40
C MET A 193 14.41 2.26 4.28
N HIS A 194 14.78 1.69 3.13
CA HIS A 194 16.18 1.35 2.84
C HIS A 194 17.10 2.57 3.02
N TYR A 195 16.78 3.69 2.38
CA TYR A 195 17.58 4.92 2.49
C TYR A 195 17.51 5.58 3.88
N LYS A 196 16.37 5.52 4.57
CA LYS A 196 16.28 5.98 5.96
C LYS A 196 17.23 5.23 6.89
N GLY A 197 17.34 3.91 6.72
CA GLY A 197 18.27 3.06 7.48
C GLY A 197 19.75 3.42 7.25
N ILE A 198 20.06 4.01 6.10
CA ILE A 198 21.42 4.41 5.70
C ILE A 198 21.75 5.83 6.19
N TYR A 199 20.92 6.81 5.83
CA TYR A 199 21.24 8.22 6.04
C TYR A 199 20.89 8.73 7.43
N LYS A 200 19.89 8.13 8.09
CA LYS A 200 19.50 8.42 9.47
C LYS A 200 19.34 9.93 9.78
N ARG A 201 18.85 10.72 8.82
CA ARG A 201 18.68 12.17 8.98
C ARG A 201 17.66 12.47 10.09
N PRO A 202 17.97 13.36 11.06
CA PRO A 202 17.01 13.78 12.08
C PRO A 202 15.86 14.56 11.45
N ARG A 203 14.66 14.42 12.02
CA ARG A 203 13.45 15.18 11.66
C ARG A 203 13.63 16.67 11.96
N PRO A 204 12.94 17.57 11.23
CA PRO A 204 13.03 19.01 11.47
C PRO A 204 12.81 19.40 12.94
N SER A 205 11.80 18.85 13.59
CA SER A 205 11.47 19.12 14.99
C SER A 205 12.51 18.66 16.01
N GLN A 206 13.39 17.71 15.65
CA GLN A 206 14.50 17.28 16.51
C GLN A 206 15.64 18.30 16.52
N LEU A 207 15.72 19.17 15.51
CA LEU A 207 16.72 20.25 15.43
C LEU A 207 16.13 21.63 15.77
N SER A 208 14.84 21.83 15.51
CA SER A 208 14.11 23.07 15.80
C SER A 208 12.80 22.75 16.50
N PRO A 209 12.80 22.66 17.85
CA PRO A 209 11.59 22.38 18.63
C PRO A 209 10.47 23.41 18.42
N SER A 210 10.81 24.64 18.03
CA SER A 210 9.83 25.69 17.70
C SER A 210 8.92 25.34 16.52
N LEU A 211 9.26 24.34 15.70
CA LEU A 211 8.38 23.86 14.64
C LEU A 211 7.09 23.24 15.17
N MET A 212 7.09 22.67 16.39
CA MET A 212 5.94 22.01 17.04
C MET A 212 4.97 21.36 16.04
N PRO A 213 5.37 20.25 15.38
CA PRO A 213 4.51 19.60 14.38
C PRO A 213 3.11 19.33 14.95
N PRO A 214 2.04 19.58 14.17
CA PRO A 214 0.66 19.49 14.66
C PRO A 214 0.14 18.05 14.72
N ILE A 215 0.99 17.08 14.36
CA ILE A 215 0.73 15.66 14.44
C ILE A 215 1.95 14.97 15.03
N GLU A 216 1.76 13.74 15.49
CA GLU A 216 2.85 12.89 15.94
C GLU A 216 3.94 12.75 14.88
N VAL A 217 5.19 12.92 15.32
CA VAL A 217 6.37 12.80 14.47
C VAL A 217 6.67 11.32 14.31
N PRO A 218 6.76 10.78 13.07
CA PRO A 218 6.98 9.35 12.89
C PRO A 218 8.29 8.84 13.49
N GLY A 219 8.26 7.65 14.11
CA GLY A 219 9.38 6.97 14.79
C GLY A 219 10.54 6.49 13.92
N HIS A 220 10.79 7.14 12.77
CA HIS A 220 11.86 6.78 11.84
C HIS A 220 12.52 8.02 11.19
N PRO A 221 13.74 7.90 10.64
CA PRO A 221 14.48 9.03 10.06
C PRO A 221 13.72 9.82 8.99
N ALA A 222 14.12 11.07 8.79
CA ALA A 222 13.49 12.02 7.86
C ALA A 222 13.81 11.70 6.39
N PHE A 223 15.07 11.43 6.07
CA PHE A 223 15.51 11.36 4.68
C PHE A 223 15.45 9.93 4.11
N PRO A 224 14.90 9.72 2.90
CA PRO A 224 14.12 10.65 2.07
C PRO A 224 12.66 10.74 2.54
N SER A 225 11.87 11.64 1.94
CA SER A 225 10.42 11.70 2.21
C SER A 225 9.71 10.45 1.67
N GLY A 226 9.05 9.71 2.57
CA GLY A 226 8.32 8.47 2.23
C GLY A 226 7.11 8.76 1.35
N HIS A 227 6.21 9.63 1.82
CA HIS A 227 5.05 10.09 1.06
C HIS A 227 5.42 10.69 -0.30
N ALA A 228 6.53 11.44 -0.42
CA ALA A 228 6.99 11.91 -1.72
C ALA A 228 7.37 10.74 -2.63
N THR A 229 8.23 9.83 -2.14
CA THR A 229 8.67 8.66 -2.92
C THR A 229 7.48 7.83 -3.41
N GLU A 230 6.54 7.52 -2.52
CA GLU A 230 5.31 6.78 -2.82
C GLU A 230 4.43 7.50 -3.84
N ALA A 231 4.13 8.78 -3.64
CA ALA A 231 3.24 9.53 -4.50
C ALA A 231 3.82 9.75 -5.91
N TYR A 232 5.12 10.06 -6.03
CA TYR A 232 5.76 10.16 -7.33
C TYR A 232 5.83 8.81 -8.04
N LEU A 233 6.07 7.70 -7.31
CA LEU A 233 6.14 6.38 -7.94
C LEU A 233 4.76 5.94 -8.46
N VAL A 234 3.68 6.28 -7.75
CA VAL A 234 2.30 6.12 -8.26
C VAL A 234 2.07 6.97 -9.52
N ALA A 235 2.50 8.24 -9.53
CA ALA A 235 2.37 9.09 -10.70
C ALA A 235 3.13 8.54 -11.92
N HIS A 236 4.36 8.05 -11.73
CA HIS A 236 5.12 7.37 -12.77
C HIS A 236 4.45 6.09 -13.27
N MET A 237 3.89 5.28 -12.36
CA MET A 237 3.17 4.07 -12.73
C MET A 237 1.92 4.36 -13.56
N LEU A 238 1.11 5.33 -13.13
CA LEU A 238 -0.09 5.74 -13.85
C LEU A 238 0.24 6.31 -15.23
N LYS A 239 1.33 7.07 -15.36
CA LYS A 239 1.84 7.53 -16.65
C LYS A 239 2.16 6.39 -17.62
N GLU A 240 2.56 5.22 -17.14
CA GLU A 240 2.84 4.06 -18.00
C GLU A 240 1.57 3.41 -18.55
N VAL A 241 0.42 3.58 -17.90
CA VAL A 241 -0.85 2.94 -18.31
C VAL A 241 -1.86 3.90 -18.93
N MET A 242 -1.78 5.18 -18.59
CA MET A 242 -2.67 6.21 -19.10
C MET A 242 -2.31 6.70 -20.52
N PRO A 243 -3.25 7.37 -21.22
CA PRO A 243 -2.95 8.05 -22.48
C PRO A 243 -1.82 9.07 -22.34
N ALA A 244 -0.99 9.17 -23.38
CA ALA A 244 0.13 10.10 -23.42
C ALA A 244 -0.34 11.57 -23.27
N GLY A 245 0.38 12.37 -22.48
CA GLY A 245 0.08 13.78 -22.24
C GLY A 245 -0.86 14.06 -21.06
N SER A 246 -1.38 13.03 -20.40
CA SER A 246 -2.31 13.16 -19.26
C SER A 246 -1.62 13.13 -17.88
N ASP A 247 -0.30 13.30 -17.82
CA ASP A 247 0.51 13.08 -16.62
C ASP A 247 0.68 14.30 -15.72
N VAL A 248 0.45 15.51 -16.22
CA VAL A 248 0.62 16.77 -15.46
C VAL A 248 -0.18 16.77 -14.14
N PRO A 249 -1.48 16.42 -14.09
CA PRO A 249 -2.24 16.40 -12.84
C PRO A 249 -1.70 15.39 -11.82
N LEU A 250 -1.11 14.28 -12.29
CA LEU A 250 -0.57 13.22 -11.43
C LEU A 250 0.66 13.73 -10.67
N TYR A 251 1.59 14.37 -11.38
CA TYR A 251 2.79 14.94 -10.77
C TYR A 251 2.47 16.15 -9.88
N ARG A 252 1.44 16.94 -10.22
CA ARG A 252 0.93 18.00 -9.34
C ARG A 252 0.35 17.45 -8.05
N MET A 253 -0.36 16.32 -8.09
CA MET A 253 -0.85 15.66 -6.89
C MET A 253 0.29 15.09 -6.03
N ALA A 254 1.28 14.45 -6.66
CA ALA A 254 2.47 13.98 -5.95
C ALA A 254 3.25 15.12 -5.27
N GLU A 255 3.40 16.26 -5.96
CA GLU A 255 3.99 17.49 -5.42
C GLU A 255 3.19 18.02 -4.23
N ARG A 256 1.86 18.07 -4.34
CA ARG A 256 0.98 18.54 -3.26
C ARG A 256 1.05 17.66 -2.02
N ILE A 257 1.03 16.33 -2.20
CA ILE A 257 1.20 15.36 -1.10
C ILE A 257 2.55 15.56 -0.40
N ALA A 258 3.62 15.74 -1.16
CA ALA A 258 4.96 15.95 -0.62
C ALA A 258 5.07 17.28 0.15
N ARG A 259 4.61 18.39 -0.47
CA ARG A 259 4.64 19.73 0.15
C ARG A 259 3.81 19.80 1.42
N ASN A 260 2.68 19.09 1.48
CA ASN A 260 1.89 19.00 2.70
C ASN A 260 2.68 18.39 3.88
N ARG A 261 3.66 17.51 3.63
CA ARG A 261 4.53 16.99 4.72
C ARG A 261 5.54 18.02 5.21
N GLU A 262 5.98 18.92 4.35
CA GLU A 262 6.85 20.05 4.70
C GLU A 262 6.07 21.10 5.50
N VAL A 263 4.85 21.44 5.09
CA VAL A 263 3.98 22.39 5.84
C VAL A 263 3.69 21.88 7.26
N LEU A 264 3.53 20.57 7.43
CA LEU A 264 3.38 19.95 8.76
C LEU A 264 4.70 19.89 9.56
N GLY A 265 5.83 20.30 8.99
CA GLY A 265 7.15 20.31 9.65
C GLY A 265 7.79 18.92 9.79
N LEU A 266 7.41 17.95 8.95
CA LEU A 266 7.84 16.55 9.08
C LEU A 266 9.02 16.20 8.18
N HIS A 267 9.18 16.91 7.07
CA HIS A 267 10.22 16.70 6.07
C HIS A 267 10.81 18.04 5.63
N TYR A 268 12.08 18.01 5.24
CA TYR A 268 12.74 19.14 4.59
C TYR A 268 12.42 19.13 3.08
N PRO A 269 12.44 20.28 2.38
CA PRO A 269 12.28 20.33 0.92
C PRO A 269 13.22 19.38 0.16
N SER A 270 14.47 19.24 0.62
CA SER A 270 15.45 18.30 0.08
C SER A 270 15.08 16.82 0.28
N ASP A 271 14.34 16.47 1.35
CA ASP A 271 13.81 15.10 1.52
C ASP A 271 12.81 14.77 0.40
N THR A 272 12.01 15.76 -0.01
CA THR A 272 11.03 15.65 -1.10
C THR A 272 11.72 15.53 -2.46
N VAL A 273 12.73 16.37 -2.73
CA VAL A 273 13.54 16.29 -3.96
C VAL A 273 14.17 14.91 -4.08
N ALA A 274 14.76 14.38 -3.01
CA ALA A 274 15.32 13.03 -3.00
C ALA A 274 14.24 11.96 -3.22
N GLY A 275 13.06 12.09 -2.59
CA GLY A 275 11.95 11.16 -2.79
C GLY A 275 11.48 11.10 -4.24
N ARG A 276 11.37 12.24 -4.92
CA ARG A 276 11.05 12.32 -6.35
C ARG A 276 12.09 11.60 -7.20
N HIS A 277 13.38 11.86 -6.98
CA HIS A 277 14.48 11.22 -7.72
C HIS A 277 14.50 9.70 -7.52
N ILE A 278 14.31 9.25 -6.27
CA ILE A 278 14.25 7.83 -5.93
C ILE A 278 13.09 7.15 -6.63
N ALA A 279 11.90 7.78 -6.66
CA ALA A 279 10.74 7.25 -7.37
C ALA A 279 11.01 7.06 -8.88
N GLU A 280 11.63 8.05 -9.54
CA GLU A 280 11.99 7.96 -10.95
C GLU A 280 12.88 6.74 -11.22
N LYS A 281 13.93 6.53 -10.40
CA LYS A 281 14.85 5.41 -10.59
C LYS A 281 14.24 4.06 -10.17
N ALA A 282 13.45 4.03 -9.11
CA ALA A 282 12.74 2.84 -8.68
C ALA A 282 11.79 2.34 -9.77
N MET A 283 11.13 3.24 -10.50
CA MET A 283 10.24 2.88 -11.61
C MET A 283 10.96 2.06 -12.70
N ILE A 284 12.20 2.40 -13.02
CA ILE A 284 13.01 1.69 -14.03
C ILE A 284 13.16 0.21 -13.63
N LEU A 285 13.56 -0.04 -12.38
CA LEU A 285 13.73 -1.39 -11.84
C LEU A 285 12.41 -2.14 -11.74
N LEU A 286 11.35 -1.42 -11.37
CA LEU A 286 10.02 -1.97 -11.18
C LEU A 286 9.47 -2.53 -12.49
N LYS A 287 9.74 -1.87 -13.63
CA LYS A 287 9.36 -2.37 -14.98
C LYS A 287 10.06 -3.67 -15.39
N GLU A 288 11.17 -4.03 -14.73
CA GLU A 288 11.88 -5.29 -14.96
C GLU A 288 11.36 -6.44 -14.09
N CYS A 289 10.54 -6.16 -13.07
CA CYS A 289 9.89 -7.20 -12.28
C CYS A 289 8.94 -7.99 -13.17
N ALA A 290 8.99 -9.33 -13.11
CA ALA A 290 8.24 -10.20 -14.01
C ALA A 290 6.73 -9.91 -13.96
N THR A 291 6.19 -9.68 -12.77
CA THR A 291 4.75 -9.39 -12.58
C THR A 291 4.36 -8.05 -13.16
N VAL A 292 5.16 -7.01 -12.91
CA VAL A 292 4.91 -5.67 -13.43
C VAL A 292 5.00 -5.68 -14.95
N ASN A 293 6.02 -6.35 -15.50
CA ASN A 293 6.20 -6.48 -16.93
C ASN A 293 5.02 -7.21 -17.58
N ASP A 294 4.54 -8.31 -16.98
CA ASP A 294 3.34 -9.02 -17.43
C ASP A 294 2.12 -8.09 -17.47
N TYR A 295 1.91 -7.29 -16.41
CA TYR A 295 0.76 -6.39 -16.32
C TYR A 295 0.82 -5.25 -17.32
N LEU A 296 2.02 -4.68 -17.55
CA LEU A 296 2.23 -3.59 -18.49
C LEU A 296 2.21 -4.06 -19.96
N VAL A 297 2.76 -5.24 -20.26
CA VAL A 297 3.02 -5.70 -21.63
C VAL A 297 2.04 -6.78 -22.07
N THR A 298 2.02 -7.92 -21.38
CA THR A 298 1.22 -9.10 -21.79
C THR A 298 -0.27 -8.87 -21.56
N ARG A 299 -0.66 -8.52 -20.33
CA ARG A 299 -2.05 -8.20 -19.98
C ARG A 299 -2.46 -6.80 -20.44
N ASN A 300 -1.47 -5.96 -20.72
CA ASN A 300 -1.61 -4.64 -21.34
C ASN A 300 -2.62 -3.74 -20.59
N ALA A 301 -2.27 -3.37 -19.36
CA ALA A 301 -3.07 -2.49 -18.50
C ALA A 301 -3.50 -1.17 -19.16
N LYS A 302 -2.79 -0.71 -20.21
CA LYS A 302 -3.21 0.46 -21.01
C LYS A 302 -4.61 0.31 -21.62
N ARG A 303 -5.06 -0.92 -21.90
CA ARG A 303 -6.40 -1.17 -22.47
C ARG A 303 -7.53 -0.74 -21.55
N GLU A 304 -7.28 -0.65 -20.24
CA GLU A 304 -8.27 -0.18 -19.26
C GLU A 304 -8.63 1.30 -19.47
N TRP A 305 -7.78 2.08 -20.16
CA TRP A 305 -7.90 3.53 -20.30
C TRP A 305 -8.30 4.02 -21.70
N ILE A 306 -8.59 3.11 -22.63
CA ILE A 306 -8.87 3.43 -24.04
C ILE A 306 -10.37 3.27 -24.38
N THR A 307 -11.16 2.74 -23.45
CA THR A 307 -12.61 2.46 -23.61
C THR A 307 -13.50 3.55 -23.05
#